data_AF-A0A1B8Y6P3-F1
#
_entry.id   AF-A0A1B8Y6P3-F1
#
_cell.length_a   1.000
_cell.length_b   1.000
_cell.length_c   1.000
_cell.angle_alpha   90.00
_cell.angle_beta   90.00
_cell.angle_gamma   90.00
#
_symmetry.space_group_name_H-M   'P 1'
#
loop_
_entity.id
_entity.type
_entity.pdbx_description
1 polymer ?
#
loop_
_entity_poly.entity_id
_entity_poly.type
_entity_poly.pdbx_seq_one_letter_code
_entity_poly.pdbx_strand_id
1 'polypeptide(L)'
;LLTKEVKRRLGCQEGGAVDVKRHPFFRVINFKRLEAGIMDPPFVPDPRAVYCKDVLDIEQFSTVKGVNLDQTDDDFYTKFSTGSVSIPWQNEMTETECFKELNVYGPNRTLSPDLNRSHPPEPPKKSLLHRIFKRQHQNNSNSSPCTKSSLNHDVNTNHISTNSTGSS
;
A
#
# COMPACT_ATOMS: atom_id res chain seq x y z
N LEU A 1 -30.70 -3.68 19.90
CA LEU A 1 -30.13 -3.47 18.55
C LEU A 1 -31.15 -3.72 17.43
N LEU A 2 -32.01 -4.74 17.52
CA LEU A 2 -32.99 -5.07 16.47
C LEU A 2 -34.31 -4.27 16.51
N THR A 3 -34.36 -3.15 17.24
CA THR A 3 -35.54 -2.28 17.26
C THR A 3 -35.80 -1.75 15.85
N LYS A 4 -37.00 -2.02 15.30
CA LYS A 4 -37.37 -1.62 13.94
C LYS A 4 -37.23 -0.12 13.73
N GLU A 5 -37.78 0.67 14.65
CA GLU A 5 -37.68 2.12 14.63
C GLU A 5 -36.25 2.60 14.96
N VAL A 6 -35.61 3.30 14.02
CA VAL A 6 -34.21 3.75 14.12
C VAL A 6 -34.01 4.69 15.32
N LYS A 7 -34.90 5.66 15.52
CA LYS A 7 -34.79 6.64 16.63
C LYS A 7 -34.84 5.99 18.02
N ARG A 8 -35.43 4.79 18.12
CA ARG A 8 -35.51 4.01 19.37
C ARG A 8 -34.47 2.89 19.44
N ARG A 9 -33.65 2.72 18.41
CA ARG A 9 -32.63 1.68 18.37
C ARG A 9 -31.47 2.09 19.28
N LEU A 10 -31.11 1.21 20.22
CA LEU A 10 -29.94 1.40 21.08
C LEU A 10 -28.71 1.71 20.22
N GLY A 11 -28.00 2.80 20.54
CA GLY A 11 -26.86 3.29 19.76
C GLY A 11 -27.18 4.37 18.72
N CYS A 12 -28.46 4.63 18.44
CA CYS A 12 -28.91 5.68 17.50
C CYS A 12 -29.49 6.91 18.21
N GLN A 13 -29.40 6.96 19.54
CA GLN A 13 -29.78 8.11 20.37
C GLN A 13 -28.55 9.00 20.60
N GLU A 14 -28.71 10.10 21.35
CA GLU A 14 -27.62 11.07 21.61
C GLU A 14 -26.37 10.44 22.22
N GLY A 15 -26.51 9.41 23.06
CA GLY A 15 -25.38 8.72 23.70
C GLY A 15 -24.62 7.77 22.78
N GLY A 16 -25.13 7.46 21.58
CA GLY A 16 -24.44 6.67 20.57
C GLY A 16 -23.86 5.35 21.11
N ALA A 17 -22.58 5.09 20.82
CA ALA A 17 -21.89 3.90 21.31
C ALA A 17 -21.76 3.84 22.84
N VAL A 18 -21.82 4.98 23.55
CA VAL A 18 -21.73 4.99 25.03
C VAL A 18 -22.93 4.26 25.64
N ASP A 19 -24.12 4.43 25.09
CA ASP A 19 -25.33 3.73 25.57
C ASP A 19 -25.23 2.22 25.33
N VAL A 20 -24.63 1.83 24.20
CA VAL A 20 -24.36 0.41 23.89
C VAL A 20 -23.37 -0.16 24.90
N LYS A 21 -22.27 0.53 25.18
CA LYS A 21 -21.23 0.11 26.14
C LYS A 21 -21.77 0.01 27.58
N ARG A 22 -22.74 0.84 27.96
CA ARG A 22 -23.38 0.81 29.29
C ARG A 22 -24.40 -0.31 29.46
N HIS A 23 -24.79 -1.01 28.39
CA HIS A 23 -25.79 -2.06 28.48
C HIS A 23 -25.34 -3.19 29.43
N PRO A 24 -26.21 -3.73 30.30
CA PRO A 24 -25.84 -4.76 31.29
C PRO A 24 -25.21 -6.04 30.74
N PHE A 25 -25.38 -6.30 29.45
CA PHE A 25 -24.69 -7.37 28.72
C PHE A 25 -23.15 -7.24 28.83
N PHE A 26 -22.62 -6.01 28.76
CA PHE A 26 -21.18 -5.75 28.83
C PHE A 26 -20.68 -5.44 30.24
N ARG A 27 -21.42 -5.80 31.30
CA ARG A 27 -21.07 -5.45 32.69
C ARG A 27 -19.68 -5.92 33.14
N VAL A 28 -19.15 -6.99 32.52
CA VAL A 28 -17.83 -7.57 32.81
C VAL A 28 -16.72 -7.02 31.92
N ILE A 29 -17.05 -6.17 30.94
CA ILE A 29 -16.09 -5.64 29.97
C ILE A 29 -15.57 -4.28 30.42
N ASN A 30 -14.26 -4.17 30.58
CA ASN A 30 -13.59 -2.88 30.72
C ASN A 30 -13.23 -2.34 29.34
N PHE A 31 -14.04 -1.43 28.80
CA PHE A 31 -13.84 -0.91 27.44
C PHE A 31 -12.52 -0.17 27.23
N LYS A 32 -11.98 0.50 28.25
CA LYS A 32 -10.67 1.16 28.13
C LYS A 32 -9.54 0.15 27.92
N ARG A 33 -9.60 -0.99 28.63
CA ARG A 33 -8.63 -2.07 28.47
C ARG A 33 -8.81 -2.83 27.16
N LEU A 34 -10.06 -3.02 26.73
CA LEU A 34 -10.38 -3.65 25.45
C LEU A 34 -9.85 -2.83 24.27
N GLU A 35 -10.09 -1.52 24.25
CA GLU A 35 -9.61 -0.61 23.19
C GLU A 35 -8.08 -0.51 23.15
N ALA A 36 -7.41 -0.67 24.29
CA ALA A 36 -5.96 -0.73 24.39
C ALA A 36 -5.36 -2.12 24.03
N GLY A 37 -6.20 -3.13 23.75
CA GLY A 37 -5.74 -4.47 23.41
C GLY A 37 -5.12 -5.27 24.57
N ILE A 38 -5.41 -4.93 25.83
CA ILE A 38 -4.81 -5.55 27.04
C ILE A 38 -5.80 -6.48 27.76
N MET A 39 -6.86 -6.89 27.07
CA MET A 39 -7.76 -7.95 27.53
C MET A 39 -7.49 -9.18 26.67
N ASP A 40 -7.17 -10.30 27.29
CA ASP A 40 -6.97 -11.54 26.56
C ASP A 40 -8.29 -11.96 25.88
N PRO A 41 -8.25 -12.36 24.60
CA PRO A 41 -9.43 -12.87 23.93
C PRO A 41 -9.83 -14.21 24.55
N PRO A 42 -11.14 -14.54 24.61
CA PRO A 42 -11.61 -15.81 25.15
C PRO A 42 -11.26 -17.01 24.26
N PHE A 43 -10.81 -16.76 23.03
CA PHE A 43 -10.40 -17.79 22.07
C PHE A 43 -9.14 -17.32 21.34
N VAL A 44 -8.14 -18.20 21.28
CA VAL A 44 -6.92 -18.01 20.50
C VAL A 44 -6.93 -19.04 19.37
N PRO A 45 -6.94 -18.62 18.09
CA PRO A 45 -6.92 -19.55 16.96
C PRO A 45 -5.61 -20.37 16.92
N ASP A 46 -5.69 -21.61 16.46
CA ASP A 46 -4.50 -22.43 16.23
C ASP A 46 -3.70 -21.83 15.07
N PRO A 47 -2.44 -21.41 15.27
CA PRO A 47 -1.61 -20.83 14.22
C PRO A 47 -1.32 -21.79 13.06
N ARG A 48 -1.60 -23.09 13.22
CA ARG A 48 -1.43 -24.13 12.20
C ARG A 48 -2.72 -24.43 11.43
N ALA A 49 -3.85 -23.86 11.84
CA ALA A 49 -5.14 -24.08 11.21
C ALA A 49 -5.47 -22.95 10.22
N VAL A 50 -6.09 -23.32 9.10
CA VAL A 50 -6.62 -22.37 8.12
C VAL A 50 -8.13 -22.26 8.30
N TYR A 51 -8.61 -21.08 8.68
CA TYR A 51 -10.03 -20.81 8.94
C TYR A 51 -10.78 -20.35 7.68
N CYS A 52 -10.64 -21.10 6.59
CA CYS A 52 -11.41 -20.88 5.36
C CYS A 52 -11.79 -22.22 4.71
N LYS A 53 -12.66 -22.17 3.69
CA LYS A 53 -13.00 -23.35 2.87
C LYS A 53 -11.80 -23.73 1.99
N ASP A 54 -11.73 -25.01 1.60
CA ASP A 54 -10.78 -25.47 0.59
C ASP A 54 -11.02 -24.75 -0.73
N VAL A 55 -9.96 -24.50 -1.49
CA VAL A 55 -10.07 -23.90 -2.83
C VAL A 55 -10.96 -24.72 -3.77
N LEU A 56 -10.99 -26.04 -3.59
CA LEU A 56 -11.85 -26.95 -4.36
C LEU A 56 -13.33 -26.84 -3.98
N ASP A 57 -13.64 -26.33 -2.78
CA ASP A 57 -14.99 -26.12 -2.27
C ASP A 57 -15.52 -24.70 -2.54
N ILE A 58 -14.70 -23.84 -3.15
CA ILE A 58 -15.09 -22.48 -3.53
C ILE A 58 -15.60 -22.52 -4.96
N GLU A 59 -16.87 -22.18 -5.14
CA GLU A 59 -17.50 -22.08 -6.46
C GLU A 59 -16.78 -21.05 -7.33
N GLN A 60 -16.46 -21.45 -8.56
CA GLN A 60 -15.89 -20.56 -9.56
C GLN A 60 -17.01 -19.84 -10.32
N PHE A 61 -16.94 -18.51 -10.40
CA PHE A 61 -17.78 -17.76 -11.32
C PHE A 61 -17.33 -17.98 -12.76
N SER A 62 -18.28 -18.12 -13.68
CA SER A 62 -17.97 -18.12 -15.11
C SER A 62 -17.42 -16.75 -15.53
N THR A 63 -16.43 -16.76 -16.42
CA THR A 63 -15.90 -15.51 -16.99
C THR A 63 -16.94 -14.90 -17.92
N VAL A 64 -17.30 -13.65 -17.68
CA VAL A 64 -18.13 -12.88 -18.62
C VAL A 64 -17.30 -12.52 -19.84
N LYS A 65 -17.75 -12.95 -21.02
CA LYS A 65 -17.11 -12.62 -22.30
C LYS A 65 -17.64 -11.29 -22.84
N GLY A 66 -16.83 -10.58 -23.63
CA GLY A 66 -17.24 -9.36 -24.33
C GLY A 66 -17.09 -8.07 -23.52
N VAL A 67 -16.39 -8.10 -22.38
CA VAL A 67 -15.97 -6.88 -21.67
C VAL A 67 -14.68 -6.39 -22.32
N ASN A 68 -14.69 -5.13 -22.77
CA ASN A 68 -13.51 -4.43 -23.27
C ASN A 68 -13.20 -3.29 -22.32
N LEU A 69 -11.93 -3.14 -22.00
CA LEU A 69 -11.44 -1.99 -21.24
C LEU A 69 -11.18 -0.84 -22.20
N ASP A 70 -11.56 0.37 -21.81
CA ASP A 70 -11.32 1.60 -22.54
C ASP A 70 -10.52 2.62 -21.73
N GLN A 71 -10.31 3.80 -22.30
CA GLN A 71 -9.47 4.83 -21.68
C GLN A 71 -10.03 5.34 -20.34
N THR A 72 -11.35 5.24 -20.12
CA THR A 72 -11.98 5.65 -18.87
C THR A 72 -11.68 4.68 -17.73
N ASP A 73 -11.40 3.41 -18.04
CA ASP A 73 -10.93 2.42 -17.06
C ASP A 73 -9.53 2.78 -16.55
N ASP A 74 -8.65 3.30 -17.41
CA ASP A 74 -7.31 3.75 -17.01
C ASP A 74 -7.37 4.93 -16.02
N ASP A 75 -8.32 5.85 -16.22
CA ASP A 75 -8.57 6.94 -15.29
C ASP A 75 -8.99 6.40 -13.91
N PHE A 76 -9.80 5.34 -13.88
CA PHE A 76 -10.19 4.67 -12.63
C PHE A 76 -8.99 3.94 -12.00
N TYR A 77 -8.22 3.17 -12.77
CA TYR A 77 -7.06 2.45 -12.26
C TYR A 77 -6.01 3.37 -11.67
N THR A 78 -5.79 4.54 -12.29
CA THR A 78 -4.90 5.58 -11.80
C THR A 78 -5.39 6.16 -10.47
N LYS A 79 -6.70 6.39 -10.33
CA LYS A 79 -7.29 6.90 -9.08
C LYS A 79 -7.30 5.86 -7.96
N PHE A 80 -7.48 4.58 -8.30
CA PHE A 80 -7.53 3.48 -7.35
C PHE A 80 -6.14 3.14 -6.79
N SER A 81 -5.12 3.14 -7.64
CA SER A 81 -3.76 2.69 -7.33
C SER A 81 -2.96 3.76 -6.58
N THR A 82 -3.39 4.10 -5.37
CA THR A 82 -2.76 5.16 -4.55
C THR A 82 -1.40 4.76 -3.96
N GLY A 83 -1.00 3.49 -4.09
CA GLY A 83 0.27 2.98 -3.56
C GLY A 83 0.23 2.76 -2.05
N SER A 84 1.35 3.03 -1.38
CA SER A 84 1.46 2.84 0.07
C SER A 84 0.62 3.86 0.85
N VAL A 85 -0.13 3.37 1.84
CA VAL A 85 -0.87 4.22 2.78
C VAL A 85 0.04 4.58 3.95
N SER A 86 0.18 5.87 4.23
CA SER A 86 1.24 6.40 5.10
C SER A 86 1.30 5.78 6.50
N ILE A 87 0.18 5.69 7.22
CA ILE A 87 0.17 5.19 8.61
C ILE A 87 0.52 3.68 8.68
N PRO A 88 -0.17 2.77 7.95
CA PRO A 88 0.20 1.36 7.94
C PRO A 88 1.64 1.12 7.49
N TRP A 89 2.12 1.83 6.47
CA TRP A 89 3.49 1.66 5.96
C TRP A 89 4.55 2.11 6.97
N GLN A 90 4.34 3.22 7.69
CA GLN A 90 5.26 3.66 8.74
C GLN A 90 5.26 2.69 9.94
N ASN A 91 4.10 2.14 10.29
CA ASN A 91 4.00 1.10 11.31
C ASN A 91 4.79 -0.15 10.87
N GLU A 92 4.61 -0.60 9.63
CA GLU A 92 5.38 -1.72 9.06
C GLU A 92 6.89 -1.47 9.14
N MET A 93 7.37 -0.29 8.73
CA MET A 93 8.80 0.08 8.85
C MET A 93 9.30 0.05 10.29
N THR A 94 8.44 0.33 11.26
CA THR A 94 8.79 0.31 12.69
C THR A 94 8.77 -1.11 13.25
N GLU A 95 7.71 -1.87 13.01
CA GLU A 95 7.49 -3.24 13.52
C GLU A 95 8.46 -4.26 12.92
N THR A 96 8.92 -4.03 11.68
CA THR A 96 9.95 -4.84 11.02
C THR A 96 11.37 -4.40 11.36
N GLU A 97 11.53 -3.44 12.28
CA GLU A 97 12.80 -2.84 12.71
C GLU A 97 13.58 -2.10 11.60
N CYS A 98 13.10 -2.06 10.35
CA CYS A 98 13.70 -1.34 9.22
C CYS A 98 14.03 0.12 9.58
N PHE A 99 13.11 0.82 10.24
CA PHE A 99 13.33 2.21 10.65
C PHE A 99 14.50 2.33 11.64
N LYS A 100 14.60 1.43 12.61
CA LYS A 100 15.68 1.44 13.61
C LYS A 100 17.05 1.17 12.98
N GLU A 101 17.10 0.29 11.99
CA GLU A 101 18.34 -0.06 11.28
C GLU A 101 18.78 1.04 10.29
N LEU A 102 17.83 1.66 9.59
CA LEU A 102 18.12 2.62 8.53
C LEU A 102 18.18 4.08 9.00
N ASN A 103 17.44 4.45 10.05
CA ASN A 103 17.39 5.81 10.58
C ASN A 103 18.58 6.10 11.51
N VAL A 104 19.78 6.04 10.95
CA VAL A 104 21.04 6.25 11.66
C VAL A 104 21.65 7.62 11.34
N TYR A 105 22.32 8.21 12.33
CA TYR A 105 23.06 9.46 12.19
C TYR A 105 24.57 9.20 12.09
N GLY A 106 25.33 10.20 11.67
CA GLY A 106 26.78 10.15 11.69
C GLY A 106 27.34 10.05 13.12
N PRO A 107 28.62 9.69 13.28
CA PRO A 107 29.28 9.62 14.59
C PRO A 107 29.05 10.89 15.42
N ASN A 108 28.86 10.75 16.73
CA ASN A 108 28.59 11.88 17.64
C ASN A 108 27.33 12.71 17.29
N ARG A 109 26.28 12.06 16.74
CA ARG A 109 25.01 12.70 16.32
C ARG A 109 25.19 13.77 15.23
N THR A 110 26.21 13.60 14.40
CA THR A 110 26.43 14.46 13.24
C THR A 110 25.50 14.07 12.08
N LEU A 111 25.40 14.92 11.06
CA LEU A 111 24.63 14.61 9.86
C LEU A 111 25.19 13.36 9.18
N SER A 112 24.31 12.44 8.81
CA SER A 112 24.66 11.34 7.91
C SER A 112 24.99 11.89 6.51
N PRO A 113 25.74 11.14 5.68
CA PRO A 113 26.13 11.60 4.34
C PRO A 113 24.97 12.04 3.46
N ASP A 114 23.81 11.38 3.55
CA ASP A 114 22.58 11.69 2.80
C ASP A 114 21.94 13.02 3.23
N LEU A 115 22.17 13.46 4.46
CA LEU A 115 21.69 14.76 4.97
C LEU A 115 22.68 15.91 4.70
N ASN A 116 23.92 15.61 4.28
CA ASN A 116 24.94 16.61 4.05
C ASN A 116 24.80 17.31 2.69
N ARG A 117 24.20 18.51 2.70
CA ARG A 117 23.96 19.33 1.50
C ARG A 117 25.22 19.75 0.74
N SER A 118 26.40 19.74 1.37
CA SER A 118 27.65 20.14 0.73
C SER A 118 28.25 19.07 -0.18
N HIS A 119 27.78 17.82 -0.07
CA HIS A 119 28.25 16.68 -0.86
C HIS A 119 27.07 16.02 -1.56
N PRO A 120 26.63 16.52 -2.73
CA PRO A 120 25.58 15.86 -3.50
C PRO A 120 26.04 14.47 -3.96
N PRO A 121 25.10 13.52 -4.15
CA PRO A 121 25.45 12.17 -4.60
C PRO A 121 26.19 12.21 -5.94
N GLU A 122 27.20 11.35 -6.09
CA GLU A 122 27.95 11.26 -7.34
C GLU A 122 27.01 10.86 -8.49
N PRO A 123 27.12 11.50 -9.67
CA PRO A 123 26.31 11.13 -10.82
C PRO A 123 26.61 9.67 -11.21
N PRO A 124 25.61 8.93 -11.72
CA PRO A 124 25.80 7.54 -12.13
C PRO A 124 26.98 7.43 -13.11
N LYS A 125 27.91 6.52 -12.81
CA LYS A 125 29.14 6.34 -13.58
C LYS A 125 28.80 6.11 -15.06
N LYS A 126 29.27 6.98 -15.94
CA LYS A 126 29.07 6.84 -17.38
C LYS A 126 29.79 5.58 -17.85
N SER A 127 29.03 4.55 -18.19
CA SER A 127 29.54 3.35 -18.84
C SER A 127 30.35 3.74 -20.08
N LEU A 128 31.40 2.96 -20.39
CA LEU A 128 32.30 3.18 -21.54
C LEU A 128 31.55 3.35 -22.88
N LEU A 129 30.34 2.80 -22.98
CA LEU A 129 29.45 2.92 -24.13
C LEU A 129 28.97 4.36 -24.36
N HIS A 130 28.87 5.18 -23.30
CA HIS A 130 28.44 6.58 -23.41
C HIS A 130 29.43 7.43 -24.22
N ARG A 131 30.71 7.03 -24.30
CA ARG A 131 31.72 7.68 -25.15
C ARG A 131 31.58 7.31 -26.62
N ILE A 132 31.07 6.11 -26.90
CA ILE A 132 30.95 5.57 -28.27
C ILE A 132 29.72 6.19 -28.95
N PHE A 133 28.60 6.34 -28.25
CA PHE A 133 27.36 6.88 -28.83
C PHE A 133 27.26 8.42 -28.84
N LYS A 134 28.15 9.14 -28.14
CA LYS A 134 28.17 10.63 -28.19
C LYS A 134 28.85 11.18 -29.44
N ARG A 135 29.59 10.36 -30.19
CA ARG A 135 30.36 10.78 -31.37
C ARG A 135 29.57 10.64 -32.67
N GLN A 136 28.27 10.98 -32.67
CA GLN A 136 27.48 10.99 -33.91
C GLN A 136 26.42 12.08 -34.05
N HIS A 137 26.30 13.03 -33.11
CA HIS A 137 25.47 14.22 -33.31
C HIS A 137 26.20 15.51 -32.92
N GLN A 138 27.16 15.91 -33.76
CA GLN A 138 27.45 17.31 -34.00
C GLN A 138 27.36 17.53 -35.50
N ASN A 139 26.16 17.90 -35.96
CA ASN A 139 25.99 18.90 -37.00
C ASN A 139 24.55 19.42 -37.00
N ASN A 140 24.47 20.73 -36.76
CA ASN A 140 23.44 21.69 -37.11
C ASN A 140 22.25 22.04 -36.16
N SER A 141 22.16 23.36 -35.97
CA SER A 141 21.02 24.24 -35.65
C SER A 141 20.39 24.28 -34.24
N ASN A 142 20.74 25.36 -33.52
CA ASN A 142 19.94 26.25 -32.67
C ASN A 142 18.51 25.79 -32.28
N SER A 143 18.29 25.53 -31.00
CA SER A 143 17.07 25.94 -30.27
C SER A 143 17.25 25.80 -28.75
N SER A 144 16.69 26.76 -28.01
CA SER A 144 16.76 26.96 -26.57
C SER A 144 16.11 25.82 -25.76
N PRO A 145 16.57 25.49 -24.53
CA PRO A 145 15.92 24.47 -23.73
C PRO A 145 14.78 25.07 -22.88
N CYS A 146 13.56 24.63 -23.16
CA CYS A 146 12.38 24.79 -22.30
C CYS A 146 12.43 23.73 -21.19
N THR A 147 12.36 24.16 -19.93
CA THR A 147 12.24 23.30 -18.75
C THR A 147 10.89 22.61 -18.69
N LYS A 148 10.87 21.29 -18.87
CA LYS A 148 9.83 20.40 -18.32
C LYS A 148 10.49 19.18 -17.70
N SER A 149 10.48 19.14 -16.37
CA SER A 149 10.76 17.96 -15.56
C SER A 149 9.69 16.91 -15.82
N SER A 150 10.02 15.85 -16.59
CA SER A 150 9.22 14.63 -16.61
C SER A 150 9.73 13.73 -15.48
N LEU A 151 8.87 13.46 -14.50
CA LEU A 151 9.06 12.33 -13.59
C LEU A 151 8.93 11.05 -14.44
N ASN A 152 9.97 10.22 -14.43
CA ASN A 152 9.88 8.87 -14.96
C ASN A 152 9.09 8.02 -13.94
N HIS A 153 7.87 7.62 -14.31
CA HIS A 153 7.22 6.46 -13.70
C HIS A 153 7.64 5.24 -14.51
N ASP A 154 8.59 4.45 -14.00
CA ASP A 154 8.81 3.09 -14.47
C ASP A 154 7.64 2.22 -13.97
N VAL A 155 6.61 2.08 -14.80
CA VAL A 155 5.56 1.06 -14.61
C VAL A 155 6.13 -0.26 -15.10
N ASN A 156 6.47 -1.14 -14.18
CA ASN A 156 6.89 -2.51 -14.49
C ASN A 156 5.67 -3.34 -14.89
N THR A 157 5.30 -3.29 -16.18
CA THR A 157 4.21 -4.13 -16.72
C THR A 157 4.74 -5.55 -16.94
N ASN A 158 4.51 -6.43 -15.97
CA ASN A 158 4.67 -7.87 -16.17
C ASN A 158 3.53 -8.36 -17.09
N HIS A 159 3.85 -8.51 -18.38
CA HIS A 159 2.96 -9.13 -19.37
C HIS A 159 2.85 -10.63 -19.08
N ILE A 160 1.75 -11.07 -18.47
CA ILE A 160 1.43 -12.50 -18.34
C ILE A 160 0.83 -12.93 -19.68
N SER A 161 1.65 -13.55 -20.52
CA SER A 161 1.20 -14.23 -21.74
C SER A 161 0.51 -15.55 -21.34
N THR A 162 -0.80 -15.64 -21.50
CA THR A 162 -1.55 -16.89 -21.36
C THR A 162 -1.39 -17.73 -22.64
N ASN A 163 -0.57 -18.77 -22.57
CA ASN A 163 -0.51 -19.80 -23.62
C ASN A 163 -1.70 -20.76 -23.44
N SER A 164 -2.69 -20.65 -24.33
CA SER A 164 -3.73 -21.65 -24.52
C SER A 164 -3.24 -22.72 -25.50
N THR A 165 -2.87 -23.90 -24.99
CA THR A 165 -2.81 -25.13 -25.77
C THR A 165 -3.76 -26.14 -25.17
N GLY A 166 -4.99 -26.16 -25.68
CA GLY A 166 -5.92 -27.28 -25.51
C GLY A 166 -5.76 -28.22 -26.70
N SER A 167 -5.43 -29.48 -26.42
CA SER A 167 -5.59 -30.59 -27.36
C SER A 167 -6.54 -31.60 -26.72
N SER A 168 -7.65 -31.82 -27.45
CA SER A 168 -8.60 -32.94 -27.47
C SER A 168 -9.20 -33.43 -26.15
#